data_AF-A0AAW5U8E2-F1
#
_entry.id   AF-A0AAW5U8E2-F1
#
_cell.length_a   1.000
_cell.length_b   1.000
_cell.length_c   1.000
_cell.angle_alpha   90.00
_cell.angle_beta   90.00
_cell.angle_gamma   90.00
#
_symmetry.space_group_name_H-M   'P 1'
#
loop_
_entity.id
_entity.type
_entity.pdbx_description
1 polymer ?
#
loop_
_entity_poly.entity_id
_entity_poly.type
_entity_poly.pdbx_seq_one_letter_code
_entity_poly.pdbx_strand_id
1 'polypeptide(L)'
;MLKYKFFIYILLFITFVSCRYRQNVPEKKVSIFYFTGNIDTYRQLECEDIEKFSENTKYDDTLFVKKYVIEQVSQKIKYAKRDTSRCYTNDSPIIYVDIHGMKLCINAKGNICWIKKHGRYELYKISDKVAYLLKCNSNYYNNMSMNDLFYDYGIKKYGIPNGYKDINASKDSKRKESYKILVYFN
;
A
#
# COMPACT_ATOMS: atom_id res chain seq x y z
N MET A 1 -27.58 -48.43 -18.84
CA MET A 1 -26.34 -48.16 -18.08
C MET A 1 -25.50 -46.99 -18.61
N LEU A 2 -25.46 -46.68 -19.92
CA LEU A 2 -24.65 -45.56 -20.45
C LEU A 2 -25.05 -44.16 -19.93
N LYS A 3 -26.36 -43.89 -19.76
CA LYS A 3 -26.86 -42.58 -19.29
C LYS A 3 -26.36 -42.19 -17.89
N TYR A 4 -26.22 -43.16 -16.99
CA TYR A 4 -25.70 -42.94 -15.64
C TYR A 4 -24.20 -42.68 -15.61
N LYS A 5 -23.43 -43.35 -16.49
CA LYS A 5 -21.98 -43.09 -16.63
C LYS A 5 -21.70 -41.67 -17.11
N PHE A 6 -22.48 -41.15 -18.06
CA PHE A 6 -22.34 -39.78 -18.56
C PHE A 6 -22.60 -38.72 -17.48
N PHE A 7 -23.59 -38.95 -16.62
CA PHE A 7 -23.90 -38.05 -15.51
C PHE A 7 -22.77 -37.99 -14.46
N ILE A 8 -22.13 -39.13 -14.19
CA ILE A 8 -20.96 -39.21 -13.30
C ILE A 8 -19.78 -38.41 -13.87
N TYR A 9 -19.52 -38.49 -15.18
CA TYR A 9 -18.46 -37.70 -15.82
C TYR A 9 -18.73 -36.19 -15.77
N ILE A 10 -19.99 -35.75 -15.92
CA ILE A 10 -20.36 -34.34 -15.79
C ILE A 10 -20.15 -33.84 -14.35
N LEU A 11 -20.57 -34.62 -13.34
CA LEU A 11 -20.36 -34.29 -11.93
C LEU A 11 -18.88 -34.23 -11.56
N LEU A 12 -18.06 -35.15 -12.09
CA LEU A 12 -16.60 -35.13 -11.91
C LEU A 12 -15.96 -33.93 -12.61
N PHE A 13 -16.46 -33.53 -13.78
CA PHE A 13 -15.96 -32.34 -14.49
C PHE A 13 -16.30 -31.05 -13.73
N ILE A 14 -17.53 -30.92 -13.22
CA ILE A 14 -17.96 -29.76 -12.41
C ILE A 14 -17.10 -29.65 -11.14
N THR A 15 -16.88 -30.76 -10.43
CA THR A 15 -16.03 -30.77 -9.21
C THR A 15 -14.56 -30.46 -9.51
N PHE A 16 -14.02 -30.93 -10.65
CA PHE A 16 -12.66 -30.59 -11.10
C PHE A 16 -12.52 -29.10 -11.46
N VAL A 17 -13.50 -28.52 -12.17
CA VAL A 17 -13.51 -27.10 -12.54
C VAL A 17 -13.68 -26.22 -11.29
N SER A 18 -14.53 -26.61 -10.33
CA SER A 18 -14.70 -25.88 -9.07
C SER A 18 -13.46 -25.93 -8.16
N CYS A 19 -12.71 -27.03 -8.14
CA CYS A 19 -11.47 -27.12 -7.35
C CYS A 19 -10.35 -26.25 -7.93
N ARG A 20 -10.21 -26.19 -9.26
CA ARG A 20 -9.22 -25.30 -9.91
C ARG A 20 -9.56 -23.82 -9.73
N TYR A 21 -10.83 -23.45 -9.60
CA TYR A 21 -11.22 -22.07 -9.32
C TYR A 21 -10.73 -21.59 -7.93
N ARG A 22 -10.65 -22.50 -6.94
CA ARG A 22 -10.16 -22.18 -5.60
C ARG A 22 -8.64 -21.98 -5.49
N GLN A 23 -7.85 -22.42 -6.48
CA GLN A 23 -6.40 -22.19 -6.51
C GLN A 23 -6.04 -20.78 -6.99
N ASN A 24 -6.97 -20.07 -7.63
CA ASN A 24 -6.79 -18.69 -8.09
C ASN A 24 -7.46 -17.67 -7.16
N VAL A 25 -7.49 -17.95 -5.84
CA VAL A 25 -7.71 -16.86 -4.88
C VAL A 25 -6.44 -16.02 -4.95
N PRO A 26 -6.47 -14.78 -5.46
CA PRO A 26 -5.28 -13.95 -5.49
C PRO A 26 -4.74 -13.90 -4.07
N GLU A 27 -3.50 -14.34 -3.91
CA GLU A 27 -2.85 -14.36 -2.60
C GLU A 27 -3.08 -13.02 -1.89
N LYS A 28 -3.19 -13.11 -0.56
CA LYS A 28 -3.32 -11.97 0.35
C LYS A 28 -2.01 -11.14 0.36
N LYS A 29 -1.57 -10.69 -0.81
CA LYS A 29 -0.32 -9.96 -1.04
C LYS A 29 -0.64 -8.49 -1.06
N VAL A 30 -0.63 -7.89 0.12
CA VAL A 30 -0.45 -6.46 0.26
C VAL A 30 1.00 -6.23 0.66
N SER A 31 1.76 -5.51 -0.16
CA SER A 31 3.12 -5.12 0.17
C SER A 31 3.20 -3.61 0.33
N ILE A 32 3.90 -3.16 1.37
CA ILE A 32 4.12 -1.74 1.62
C ILE A 32 5.62 -1.54 1.76
N PHE A 33 6.19 -0.67 0.94
CA PHE A 33 7.58 -0.28 0.98
C PHE A 33 7.67 1.21 1.29
N TYR A 34 8.53 1.63 2.20
CA TYR A 34 8.74 3.04 2.47
C TYR A 34 10.15 3.33 2.95
N PHE A 35 10.60 4.56 2.72
CA PHE A 35 11.78 5.09 3.38
C PHE A 35 11.41 5.71 4.72
N THR A 36 12.28 5.53 5.69
CA THR A 36 12.24 6.24 6.97
C THR A 36 12.97 7.58 6.85
N GLY A 37 12.55 8.57 7.63
CA GLY A 37 13.18 9.90 7.70
C GLY A 37 13.04 10.77 6.44
N ASN A 38 13.79 11.88 6.41
CA ASN A 38 13.83 12.78 5.27
C ASN A 38 14.74 12.22 4.18
N ILE A 39 14.23 12.16 2.96
CA ILE A 39 14.99 11.71 1.79
C ILE A 39 15.62 12.93 1.12
N ASP A 40 16.90 13.18 1.40
CA ASP A 40 17.69 14.11 0.60
C ASP A 40 18.22 13.36 -0.64
N THR A 41 17.63 13.66 -1.79
CA THR A 41 18.09 13.19 -3.10
C THR A 41 18.41 14.37 -4.00
N TYR A 42 19.49 14.27 -4.77
CA TYR A 42 19.88 15.29 -5.77
C TYR A 42 18.85 15.48 -6.89
N ARG A 43 17.95 14.49 -7.07
CA ARG A 43 16.82 14.52 -7.99
C ARG A 43 15.57 14.05 -7.27
N GLN A 44 14.41 14.50 -7.72
CA GLN A 44 13.12 13.98 -7.26
C GLN A 44 13.04 12.47 -7.52
N LEU A 45 12.54 11.70 -6.56
CA LEU A 45 12.25 10.28 -6.77
C LEU A 45 10.92 10.14 -7.46
N GLU A 46 10.88 9.35 -8.54
CA GLU A 46 9.62 8.98 -9.19
C GLU A 46 9.05 7.70 -8.59
N CYS A 47 7.75 7.45 -8.77
CA CYS A 47 7.13 6.23 -8.25
C CYS A 47 7.74 4.96 -8.88
N GLU A 48 8.15 5.01 -10.15
CA GLU A 48 8.89 3.95 -10.83
C GLU A 48 10.24 3.63 -10.17
N ASP A 49 10.94 4.64 -9.62
CA ASP A 49 12.20 4.41 -8.91
C ASP A 49 11.93 3.62 -7.60
N ILE A 50 10.88 3.99 -6.87
CA ILE A 50 10.49 3.34 -5.61
C ILE A 50 9.96 1.93 -5.85
N GLU A 51 9.19 1.71 -6.92
CA GLU A 51 8.76 0.38 -7.34
C GLU A 51 9.98 -0.53 -7.57
N LYS A 52 11.00 -0.06 -8.31
CA LYS A 52 12.25 -0.81 -8.52
C LYS A 52 13.00 -1.08 -7.21
N PHE A 53 13.08 -0.11 -6.30
CA PHE A 53 13.68 -0.34 -4.99
C PHE A 53 12.92 -1.40 -4.20
N SER A 54 11.59 -1.33 -4.20
CA SER A 54 10.74 -2.33 -3.56
C SER A 54 10.98 -3.72 -4.11
N GLU A 55 11.06 -3.89 -5.43
CA GLU A 55 11.32 -5.20 -6.09
C GLU A 55 12.65 -5.83 -5.64
N ASN A 56 13.67 -5.00 -5.41
CA ASN A 56 15.01 -5.46 -4.98
C ASN A 56 15.17 -5.59 -3.46
N THR A 57 14.20 -5.13 -2.68
CA THR A 57 14.26 -5.15 -1.21
C THR A 57 13.54 -6.38 -0.66
N LYS A 58 14.18 -7.05 0.31
CA LYS A 58 13.57 -8.18 1.04
C LYS A 58 12.54 -7.67 2.03
N TYR A 59 11.61 -8.52 2.45
CA TYR A 59 10.67 -8.18 3.51
C TYR A 59 11.37 -8.12 4.87
N ASP A 60 11.13 -7.05 5.60
CA ASP A 60 11.64 -6.81 6.96
C ASP A 60 10.66 -7.33 8.02
N ASP A 61 9.35 -7.18 7.79
CA ASP A 61 8.32 -7.51 8.77
C ASP A 61 7.03 -8.00 8.11
N THR A 62 6.17 -8.62 8.92
CA THR A 62 4.83 -9.08 8.54
C THR A 62 3.78 -8.57 9.52
N LEU A 63 2.77 -7.87 9.01
CA LEU A 63 1.68 -7.32 9.81
C LEU A 63 0.34 -8.00 9.51
N PHE A 64 -0.50 -8.10 10.55
CA PHE A 64 -1.88 -8.58 10.42
C PHE A 64 -2.85 -7.41 10.61
N VAL A 65 -3.65 -7.16 9.57
CA VAL A 65 -4.62 -6.06 9.54
C VAL A 65 -6.02 -6.62 9.29
N LYS A 66 -7.05 -6.01 9.88
CA LYS A 66 -8.42 -6.48 9.67
C LYS A 66 -8.82 -6.40 8.19
N LYS A 67 -9.42 -7.46 7.66
CA LYS A 67 -9.83 -7.56 6.24
C LYS A 67 -10.59 -6.34 5.73
N TYR A 68 -11.54 -5.83 6.51
CA TYR A 68 -12.35 -4.68 6.09
C TYR A 68 -11.53 -3.41 5.83
N VAL A 69 -10.36 -3.24 6.47
CA VAL A 69 -9.49 -2.08 6.26
C VAL A 69 -8.90 -2.13 4.85
N ILE A 70 -8.36 -3.28 4.45
CA ILE A 70 -7.80 -3.50 3.12
C ILE A 70 -8.88 -3.36 2.04
N GLU A 71 -10.08 -3.88 2.29
CA GLU A 71 -11.21 -3.75 1.36
C GLU A 71 -11.64 -2.28 1.20
N GLN A 72 -11.74 -1.52 2.29
CA GLN A 72 -12.05 -0.08 2.24
C GLN A 72 -11.00 0.70 1.45
N VAL A 73 -9.71 0.42 1.68
CA VAL A 73 -8.61 1.06 0.95
C VAL A 73 -8.67 0.70 -0.54
N SER A 74 -8.80 -0.58 -0.87
CA SER A 74 -8.89 -1.11 -2.23
C SER A 74 -10.02 -0.45 -3.02
N GLN A 75 -11.22 -0.35 -2.44
CA GLN A 75 -12.36 0.30 -3.08
C GLN A 75 -12.07 1.78 -3.34
N LYS A 76 -11.50 2.50 -2.36
CA LYS A 76 -11.23 3.94 -2.53
C LYS A 76 -10.13 4.23 -3.54
N ILE A 77 -9.15 3.35 -3.71
CA ILE A 77 -8.15 3.43 -4.79
C ILE A 77 -8.83 3.23 -6.15
N LYS A 78 -9.71 2.21 -6.26
CA LYS A 78 -10.44 1.92 -7.50
C LYS A 78 -11.26 3.12 -8.00
N TYR A 79 -11.86 3.87 -7.08
CA TYR A 79 -12.69 5.05 -7.35
C TYR A 79 -11.98 6.39 -7.10
N ALA A 80 -10.64 6.38 -7.04
CA ALA A 80 -9.88 7.62 -6.88
C ALA A 80 -10.14 8.57 -8.06
N LYS A 81 -10.26 9.86 -7.77
CA LYS A 81 -10.47 10.88 -8.81
C LYS A 81 -9.12 11.36 -9.31
N ARG A 82 -8.98 11.43 -10.63
CA ARG A 82 -7.77 11.98 -11.26
C ARG A 82 -7.56 13.40 -10.75
N ASP A 83 -6.34 13.70 -10.34
CA ASP A 83 -5.98 15.06 -9.93
C ASP A 83 -5.36 15.77 -11.13
N THR A 84 -6.01 16.84 -11.58
CA THR A 84 -5.53 17.69 -12.68
C THR A 84 -4.85 18.96 -12.17
N SER A 85 -4.77 19.17 -10.86
CA SER A 85 -4.06 20.30 -10.28
C SER A 85 -2.56 20.14 -10.51
N ARG A 86 -1.94 21.14 -11.13
CA ARG A 86 -0.49 21.19 -11.36
C ARG A 86 0.31 21.54 -10.09
N CYS A 87 -0.37 21.70 -8.95
CA CYS A 87 0.18 22.42 -7.80
C CYS A 87 0.90 21.54 -6.75
N TYR A 88 1.00 20.23 -6.97
CA TYR A 88 1.55 19.30 -5.95
C TYR A 88 2.55 18.30 -6.51
N THR A 89 3.37 18.74 -7.45
CA THR A 89 4.34 17.87 -8.16
C THR A 89 5.72 17.85 -7.53
N ASN A 90 6.01 18.61 -6.48
CA ASN A 90 7.40 18.77 -6.00
C ASN A 90 7.77 17.84 -4.83
N ASP A 91 6.80 17.16 -4.21
CA ASP A 91 7.09 16.21 -3.14
C ASP A 91 7.34 14.83 -3.76
N SER A 92 8.54 14.29 -3.56
CA SER A 92 8.82 12.89 -3.91
C SER A 92 7.84 11.97 -3.17
N PRO A 93 7.20 10.99 -3.83
CA PRO A 93 6.61 9.88 -3.11
C PRO A 93 7.66 9.22 -2.20
N ILE A 94 7.21 8.66 -1.09
CA ILE A 94 8.11 7.98 -0.14
C ILE A 94 7.57 6.63 0.33
N ILE A 95 6.30 6.34 0.02
CA ILE A 95 5.62 5.10 0.33
C ILE A 95 5.12 4.52 -0.99
N TYR A 96 5.50 3.28 -1.27
CA TYR A 96 4.98 2.44 -2.35
C TYR A 96 4.08 1.36 -1.74
N VAL A 97 2.96 1.10 -2.41
CA VAL A 97 1.95 0.13 -1.99
C VAL A 97 1.53 -0.70 -3.19
N ASP A 98 1.62 -2.03 -3.07
CA ASP A 98 0.98 -2.97 -3.99
C ASP A 98 -0.13 -3.70 -3.23
N ILE A 99 -1.38 -3.38 -3.57
CA ILE A 99 -2.57 -4.04 -3.02
C ILE A 99 -3.22 -4.84 -4.13
N HIS A 100 -3.06 -6.17 -4.11
CA HIS A 100 -3.68 -7.05 -5.09
C HIS A 100 -3.37 -6.65 -6.55
N GLY A 101 -2.13 -6.22 -6.82
CA GLY A 101 -1.69 -5.74 -8.14
C GLY A 101 -2.06 -4.28 -8.44
N MET A 102 -2.82 -3.61 -7.57
CA MET A 102 -3.03 -2.17 -7.63
C MET A 102 -1.84 -1.46 -7.00
N LYS A 103 -0.97 -0.97 -7.87
CA LYS A 103 0.27 -0.28 -7.49
C LYS A 103 0.03 1.22 -7.36
N LEU A 104 0.42 1.78 -6.22
CA LEU A 104 0.40 3.22 -6.00
C LEU A 104 1.59 3.70 -5.18
N CYS A 105 1.92 4.98 -5.31
CA CYS A 105 2.78 5.69 -4.37
C CYS A 105 2.04 6.83 -3.68
N ILE A 106 2.37 7.08 -2.41
CA ILE A 106 1.82 8.18 -1.61
C ILE A 106 2.98 9.02 -1.08
N ASN A 107 2.79 10.34 -1.03
CA ASN A 107 3.72 11.25 -0.38
C ASN A 107 3.66 11.14 1.16
N ALA A 108 4.68 11.72 1.80
CA ALA A 108 4.81 11.68 3.25
C ALA A 108 3.69 12.40 3.98
N LYS A 109 3.16 13.49 3.40
CA LYS A 109 2.37 14.50 4.12
C LYS A 109 0.88 14.53 3.78
N GLY A 110 0.47 13.97 2.65
CA GLY A 110 -0.87 14.21 2.09
C GLY A 110 -1.58 12.97 1.56
N ASN A 111 -2.61 13.24 0.74
CA ASN A 111 -3.51 12.26 0.14
C ASN A 111 -3.43 12.24 -1.40
N ILE A 112 -2.41 12.90 -1.95
CA ILE A 112 -2.07 12.83 -3.36
C ILE A 112 -1.25 11.57 -3.55
N CYS A 113 -1.62 10.82 -4.58
CA CYS A 113 -0.99 9.55 -4.89
C CYS A 113 -0.80 9.36 -6.39
N TRP A 114 0.21 8.60 -6.75
CA TRP A 114 0.42 8.12 -8.10
C TRP A 114 -0.14 6.72 -8.21
N ILE A 115 -1.03 6.45 -9.17
CA ILE A 115 -1.61 5.12 -9.38
C ILE A 115 -1.15 4.61 -10.74
N LYS A 116 -0.66 3.36 -10.80
CA LYS A 116 -0.25 2.74 -12.07
C LYS A 116 -1.48 2.35 -12.89
N LYS A 117 -1.64 2.97 -14.06
CA LYS A 117 -2.69 2.69 -15.05
C LYS A 117 -2.03 2.51 -16.42
N HIS A 118 -2.40 1.46 -17.14
CA HIS A 118 -1.86 1.17 -18.49
C HIS A 118 -0.32 1.23 -18.58
N GLY A 119 0.37 0.78 -17.52
CA GLY A 119 1.83 0.73 -17.45
C GLY A 119 2.51 2.05 -17.03
N ARG A 120 1.78 3.13 -16.79
CA ARG A 120 2.32 4.43 -16.37
C ARG A 120 1.70 4.90 -15.07
N TYR A 121 2.46 5.65 -14.27
CA TYR A 121 1.90 6.29 -13.08
C TYR A 121 1.23 7.62 -13.44
N GLU A 122 0.02 7.80 -12.92
CA GLU A 122 -0.76 9.03 -13.09
C GLU A 122 -1.19 9.57 -11.72
N LEU A 123 -1.37 10.89 -11.61
CA LEU A 123 -1.76 11.58 -10.38
C LEU A 123 -3.26 11.44 -10.08
N TYR A 124 -3.55 11.06 -8.84
CA TYR A 124 -4.88 10.91 -8.29
C TYR A 124 -4.95 11.49 -6.88
N LYS A 125 -6.16 11.82 -6.45
CA LYS A 125 -6.47 12.18 -5.08
C LYS A 125 -7.33 11.10 -4.43
N ILE A 126 -6.80 10.48 -3.38
CA ILE A 126 -7.54 9.59 -2.48
C ILE A 126 -8.08 10.38 -1.28
N SER A 127 -8.97 9.79 -0.48
CA SER A 127 -9.44 10.47 0.73
C SER A 127 -8.35 10.51 1.80
N ASP A 128 -8.34 11.58 2.61
CA ASP A 128 -7.39 11.72 3.72
C ASP A 128 -7.44 10.51 4.66
N LYS A 129 -8.64 9.97 4.90
CA LYS A 129 -8.85 8.77 5.72
C LYS A 129 -8.09 7.56 5.17
N VAL A 130 -8.04 7.38 3.86
CA VAL A 130 -7.37 6.22 3.24
C VAL A 130 -5.85 6.38 3.34
N ALA A 131 -5.33 7.57 3.03
CA ALA A 131 -3.91 7.85 3.18
C ALA A 131 -3.45 7.67 4.64
N TYR A 132 -4.23 8.18 5.58
CA TYR A 132 -4.01 8.00 7.01
C TYR A 132 -4.04 6.52 7.44
N LEU A 133 -5.06 5.76 7.02
CA LEU A 133 -5.17 4.34 7.36
C LEU A 133 -3.99 3.53 6.80
N LEU A 134 -3.53 3.82 5.59
CA LEU A 134 -2.37 3.15 5.00
C LEU A 134 -1.10 3.38 5.83
N LYS A 135 -0.80 4.65 6.15
CA LYS A 135 0.35 5.03 6.99
C LYS A 135 0.26 4.45 8.40
N CYS A 136 -0.93 4.46 9.00
CA CYS A 136 -1.16 3.93 10.34
C CYS A 136 -0.99 2.41 10.41
N ASN A 137 -1.54 1.66 9.46
CA ASN A 137 -1.50 0.20 9.48
C ASN A 137 -0.18 -0.40 8.96
N SER A 138 0.72 0.43 8.41
CA SER A 138 2.07 0.04 8.01
C SER A 138 3.15 0.36 9.05
N ASN A 139 2.77 0.84 10.24
CA ASN A 139 3.68 1.39 11.24
C ASN A 139 4.56 2.56 10.74
N TYR A 140 4.23 3.17 9.60
CA TYR A 140 5.02 4.26 9.03
C TYR A 140 5.21 5.41 10.02
N TYR A 141 4.14 5.79 10.73
CA TYR A 141 4.19 6.87 11.71
C TYR A 141 5.19 6.63 12.85
N ASN A 142 5.48 5.38 13.24
CA ASN A 142 6.46 5.06 14.29
C ASN A 142 7.91 5.39 13.88
N ASN A 143 8.13 5.67 12.60
CA ASN A 143 9.42 6.06 12.05
C ASN A 143 9.53 7.57 11.81
N MET A 144 8.53 8.35 12.22
CA MET A 144 8.55 9.81 12.18
C MET A 144 8.78 10.38 13.57
N SER A 145 9.58 11.45 13.65
CA SER A 145 9.72 12.22 14.88
C SER A 145 8.38 12.89 15.22
N MET A 146 8.18 13.21 16.50
CA MET A 146 6.97 13.92 16.94
C MET A 146 6.78 15.26 16.20
N ASN A 147 7.87 15.97 15.89
CA ASN A 147 7.82 17.22 15.14
C ASN A 147 7.34 16.99 13.70
N ASP A 148 7.86 15.95 13.02
CA ASP A 148 7.47 15.63 11.65
C ASP A 148 6.01 15.17 11.56
N LEU A 149 5.51 14.45 12.57
CA LEU A 149 4.12 14.02 12.66
C LEU A 149 3.14 15.20 12.59
N PHE A 150 3.42 16.30 13.29
CA PHE A 150 2.53 17.46 13.30
C PHE A 150 2.41 18.16 11.93
N TYR A 151 3.29 17.88 10.98
CA TYR A 151 3.18 18.39 9.61
C TYR A 151 2.31 17.53 8.68
N ASP A 152 2.00 16.27 9.03
CA ASP A 152 1.16 15.39 8.21
C ASP A 152 -0.34 15.76 8.29
N TYR A 153 -1.01 15.82 7.13
CA TYR A 153 -2.43 16.18 7.06
C TYR A 153 -3.36 15.15 7.69
N GLY A 154 -2.98 13.86 7.67
CA GLY A 154 -3.72 12.80 8.34
C GLY A 154 -3.68 12.99 9.86
N ILE A 155 -2.50 13.25 10.42
CA ILE A 155 -2.33 13.51 11.86
C ILE A 155 -3.12 14.73 12.31
N LYS A 156 -3.07 15.85 11.56
CA LYS A 156 -3.86 17.06 11.88
C LYS A 156 -5.37 16.80 11.94
N LYS A 157 -5.88 15.83 11.17
CA LYS A 157 -7.31 15.55 11.02
C LYS A 157 -7.82 14.41 11.90
N TYR A 158 -7.00 13.38 12.11
CA TYR A 158 -7.40 12.13 12.77
C TYR A 158 -6.65 11.87 14.08
N GLY A 159 -5.69 12.72 14.44
CA GLY A 159 -4.87 12.59 15.64
C GLY A 159 -3.68 11.64 15.47
N ILE A 160 -2.86 11.58 16.50
CA ILE A 160 -1.75 10.63 16.59
C ILE A 160 -2.32 9.23 16.84
N PRO A 161 -1.90 8.19 16.09
CA PRO A 161 -2.35 6.83 16.33
C PRO A 161 -2.03 6.36 17.75
N ASN A 162 -2.98 5.66 18.40
CA ASN A 162 -2.78 5.12 19.76
C ASN A 162 -1.56 4.20 19.90
N GLY A 163 -1.15 3.55 18.80
CA GLY A 163 0.02 2.68 18.76
C GLY A 163 1.34 3.39 18.42
N TYR A 164 1.35 4.73 18.37
CA TYR A 164 2.54 5.49 18.06
C TYR A 164 3.63 5.22 19.10
N LYS A 165 4.78 4.81 18.61
CA LYS A 165 6.02 4.70 19.37
C LYS A 165 7.05 5.52 18.61
N ASP A 166 7.65 6.50 19.26
CA ASP A 166 8.80 7.19 18.70
C ASP A 166 10.02 6.26 18.81
N ILE A 167 10.08 5.27 17.92
CA ILE A 167 11.12 4.22 17.93
C ILE A 167 12.50 4.83 17.72
N ASN A 168 12.56 6.07 17.21
CA ASN A 168 13.77 6.73 16.79
C ASN A 168 14.03 8.07 17.49
N ALA A 169 13.32 8.38 18.58
CA ALA A 169 13.41 9.64 19.36
C ALA A 169 14.85 10.06 19.72
N SER A 170 15.79 9.11 19.76
CA SER A 170 17.17 9.31 20.20
C SER A 170 18.23 9.40 19.07
N LYS A 171 17.87 9.29 17.78
CA LYS A 171 18.87 9.39 16.69
C LYS A 171 18.52 10.52 15.74
N ASP A 172 19.37 11.54 15.74
CA ASP A 172 19.32 12.71 14.87
C ASP A 172 18.95 12.38 13.42
N SER A 173 17.82 12.96 12.98
CA SER A 173 17.28 13.35 11.66
C SER A 173 17.78 12.79 10.31
N LYS A 174 18.73 11.86 10.24
CA LYS A 174 19.35 11.37 8.98
C LYS A 174 19.13 9.89 8.69
N ARG A 175 17.94 9.34 8.96
CA ARG A 175 17.67 7.95 8.54
C ARG A 175 17.07 7.94 7.13
N LYS A 176 17.58 7.03 6.30
CA LYS A 176 17.17 6.74 4.91
C LYS A 176 16.98 5.22 4.74
N GLU A 177 16.73 4.51 5.83
CA GLU A 177 16.53 3.06 5.77
C GLU A 177 15.19 2.77 5.09
N SER A 178 15.18 1.82 4.16
CA SER A 178 13.97 1.32 3.54
C SER A 178 13.40 0.16 4.36
N TYR A 179 12.08 0.17 4.55
CA TYR A 179 11.34 -0.91 5.19
C TYR A 179 10.32 -1.47 4.20
N LYS A 180 10.30 -2.78 4.05
CA LYS A 180 9.32 -3.51 3.24
C LYS A 180 8.53 -4.47 4.12
N ILE A 181 7.23 -4.28 4.14
CA ILE A 181 6.32 -5.00 5.01
C ILE A 181 5.34 -5.82 4.17
N LEU A 182 5.16 -7.08 4.56
CA LEU A 182 4.09 -7.92 4.05
C LEU A 182 2.86 -7.80 4.95
N VAL A 183 1.71 -7.50 4.38
CA VAL A 183 0.46 -7.32 5.14
C VAL A 183 -0.51 -8.45 4.80
N TYR A 184 -0.85 -9.23 5.83
CA TYR A 184 -1.92 -10.21 5.79
C TYR A 184 -3.19 -9.66 6.40
N PHE A 185 -4.32 -10.22 5.99
CA PHE A 185 -5.59 -9.91 6.62
C PHE A 185 -6.26 -11.09 7.30
N ASN A 186 -6.76 -10.80 8.51
CA ASN A 186 -7.61 -11.67 9.33
C ASN A 186 -9.09 -11.28 9.25
#